data_AF-W7S196-F1
#
_entry.id   AF-W7S196-F1
#
_cell.length_a   1.000
_cell.length_b   1.000
_cell.length_c   1.000
_cell.angle_alpha   90.00
_cell.angle_beta   90.00
_cell.angle_gamma   90.00
#
_symmetry.space_group_name_H-M   'P 1'
#
loop_
_entity.id
_entity.type
_entity.pdbx_description
1 polymer ?
#
loop_
_entity_poly.entity_id
_entity_poly.type
_entity_poly.pdbx_seq_one_letter_code
_entity_poly.pdbx_strand_id
1 'polypeptide(L)'
;MFKKELLGVIVVKLRISTWLQNVGIACSIASLLTLFFRLSDFAWMTKSVYHIPVFFVSIFLVSIIIANDVRNLFKKLFWYEKRKVKRPIWQVGIGFIFFLAQISAVMVFSKELTQPQLGGMPLFLVFAFMNAFILTIIYEEIFYRTANQ
;
A
#
# COMPACT_ATOMS: atom_id res chain seq x y z
N MET A 1 13.47 -34.04 10.02
CA MET A 1 12.70 -33.14 10.92
C MET A 1 12.92 -31.67 10.57
N PHE A 2 14.17 -31.21 10.45
CA PHE A 2 14.57 -29.84 10.07
C PHE A 2 13.93 -29.26 8.78
N LYS A 3 13.74 -30.08 7.73
CA LYS A 3 13.21 -29.62 6.44
C LYS A 3 11.73 -29.18 6.51
N LYS A 4 10.93 -29.76 7.42
CA LYS A 4 9.50 -29.45 7.60
C LYS A 4 9.28 -28.14 8.34
N GLU A 5 10.09 -27.86 9.38
CA GLU A 5 10.05 -26.58 10.08
C GLU A 5 10.52 -25.43 9.20
N LEU A 6 11.61 -25.63 8.44
CA LEU A 6 12.11 -24.63 7.50
C LEU A 6 11.07 -24.29 6.42
N LEU A 7 10.41 -25.30 5.84
CA LEU A 7 9.30 -25.12 4.91
C LEU A 7 8.12 -24.36 5.55
N GLY A 8 7.79 -24.67 6.80
CA GLY A 8 6.76 -23.96 7.56
C GLY A 8 7.05 -22.47 7.71
N VAL A 9 8.28 -22.13 8.13
CA VAL A 9 8.72 -20.73 8.30
C VAL A 9 8.68 -19.95 6.99
N ILE A 10 9.11 -20.57 5.88
CA ILE A 10 9.09 -19.94 4.55
C ILE A 10 7.66 -19.68 4.08
N VAL A 11 6.75 -20.65 4.23
CA VAL A 11 5.34 -20.51 3.84
C VAL A 11 4.65 -19.42 4.66
N VAL A 12 4.94 -19.34 5.96
CA VAL A 12 4.41 -18.30 6.85
C VAL A 12 4.92 -16.91 6.42
N LYS A 13 6.23 -16.76 6.15
CA LYS A 13 6.79 -15.51 5.63
C LYS A 13 6.13 -15.07 4.32
N LEU A 14 5.90 -15.99 3.38
CA LEU A 14 5.26 -15.68 2.09
C LEU A 14 3.80 -15.21 2.25
N ARG A 15 3.06 -15.85 3.17
CA ARG A 15 1.68 -15.46 3.50
C ARG A 15 1.63 -14.07 4.13
N ILE A 16 2.53 -13.78 5.08
CA ILE A 16 2.63 -12.46 5.73
C ILE A 16 3.03 -11.38 4.71
N SER A 17 4.00 -11.67 3.84
CA SER A 17 4.42 -10.79 2.74
C SER A 17 3.24 -10.43 1.84
N THR A 18 2.46 -11.44 1.43
CA THR A 18 1.27 -11.27 0.60
C THR A 18 0.20 -10.46 1.31
N TRP A 19 -0.05 -10.77 2.58
CA TRP A 19 -1.05 -10.09 3.38
C TRP A 19 -0.72 -8.60 3.52
N LEU A 20 0.53 -8.24 3.84
CA LEU A 20 0.95 -6.85 4.00
C LEU A 20 0.79 -6.04 2.70
N GLN A 21 1.18 -6.63 1.56
CA GLN A 21 0.99 -5.99 0.25
C GLN A 21 -0.49 -5.76 -0.06
N ASN A 22 -1.33 -6.77 0.19
CA ASN A 22 -2.77 -6.67 -0.06
C ASN A 22 -3.43 -5.63 0.85
N VAL A 23 -3.02 -5.53 2.12
CA VAL A 23 -3.48 -4.49 3.05
C VAL A 23 -3.07 -3.11 2.55
N GLY A 24 -1.83 -2.94 2.09
CA GLY A 24 -1.37 -1.68 1.51
C GLY A 24 -2.19 -1.27 0.29
N ILE A 25 -2.42 -2.20 -0.65
CA ILE A 25 -3.26 -1.98 -1.84
C ILE A 25 -4.70 -1.62 -1.44
N ALA A 26 -5.29 -2.37 -0.51
CA ALA A 26 -6.64 -2.10 -0.04
C ALA A 26 -6.75 -0.72 0.62
N CYS A 27 -5.75 -0.33 1.40
CA CYS A 27 -5.68 0.99 2.02
C CYS A 27 -5.58 2.10 0.98
N SER A 28 -4.75 1.93 -0.07
CA SER A 28 -4.66 2.88 -1.19
C SER A 28 -5.99 3.03 -1.92
N ILE A 29 -6.65 1.92 -2.29
CA ILE A 29 -7.93 1.94 -3.00
C ILE A 29 -9.01 2.61 -2.14
N ALA A 30 -9.13 2.20 -0.88
CA ALA A 30 -10.12 2.77 0.04
C ALA A 30 -9.90 4.26 0.27
N SER A 31 -8.65 4.68 0.43
CA SER A 31 -8.32 6.10 0.59
C SER A 31 -8.63 6.88 -0.69
N LEU A 32 -8.29 6.37 -1.88
CA LEU A 32 -8.60 7.04 -3.15
C LEU A 32 -10.11 7.19 -3.36
N LEU A 33 -10.88 6.13 -3.16
CA LEU A 33 -12.34 6.18 -3.30
C LEU A 33 -12.97 7.09 -2.25
N THR A 34 -12.45 7.11 -1.02
CA THR A 34 -12.90 8.03 0.02
C THR A 34 -12.53 9.48 -0.30
N LEU A 35 -11.39 9.71 -0.96
CA LEU A 35 -11.00 11.04 -1.44
C LEU A 35 -11.93 11.53 -2.54
N PHE A 36 -12.24 10.69 -3.53
CA PHE A 36 -13.23 11.01 -4.57
C PHE A 36 -14.60 11.29 -3.95
N PHE A 37 -15.01 10.46 -2.99
CA PHE A 37 -16.23 10.68 -2.23
C PHE A 37 -16.21 12.06 -1.57
N ARG A 38 -15.13 12.41 -0.86
CA ARG A 38 -14.95 13.70 -0.17
C ARG A 38 -14.93 14.92 -1.09
N LEU A 39 -14.40 14.78 -2.30
CA LEU A 39 -14.34 15.87 -3.28
C LEU A 39 -15.66 16.07 -4.04
N SER A 40 -16.55 15.08 -4.00
CA SER A 40 -17.84 15.16 -4.66
C SER A 40 -18.83 15.90 -3.75
N ASP A 41 -19.51 16.94 -4.23
CA ASP A 41 -20.50 17.74 -3.46
C ASP A 41 -21.81 16.98 -3.14
N PHE A 42 -21.73 15.75 -2.64
CA PHE A 42 -22.92 15.00 -2.28
C PHE A 42 -23.57 15.60 -1.02
N ALA A 43 -24.83 16.02 -1.13
CA ALA A 43 -25.59 16.72 -0.08
C ALA A 43 -25.77 15.95 1.26
N TRP A 44 -25.59 14.63 1.29
CA TRP A 44 -25.57 13.84 2.54
C TRP A 44 -24.23 13.92 3.30
N MET A 45 -23.16 14.39 2.66
CA MET A 45 -21.82 14.45 3.23
C MET A 45 -21.63 15.65 4.16
N THR A 46 -22.42 16.71 3.94
CA THR A 46 -22.48 17.92 4.76
C THR A 46 -23.06 17.68 6.16
N LYS A 47 -23.64 16.49 6.43
CA LYS A 47 -24.35 16.23 7.69
C LYS A 47 -23.52 15.66 8.83
N SER A 48 -22.33 15.08 8.61
CA SER A 48 -21.53 14.54 9.73
C SER A 48 -20.10 14.13 9.36
N VAL A 49 -19.15 14.49 10.22
CA VAL A 49 -17.72 14.07 10.19
C VAL A 49 -17.56 12.54 10.25
N TYR A 50 -18.57 11.82 10.77
CA TYR A 50 -18.52 10.37 10.96
C TYR A 50 -18.70 9.55 9.68
N HIS A 51 -19.21 10.14 8.58
CA HIS A 51 -19.43 9.38 7.34
C HIS A 51 -18.14 9.01 6.62
N ILE A 52 -17.09 9.85 6.71
CA ILE A 52 -15.81 9.61 6.03
C ILE A 52 -15.12 8.34 6.59
N PRO A 53 -14.92 8.18 7.91
CA PRO A 53 -14.32 6.95 8.45
C PRO A 53 -15.17 5.70 8.19
N VAL A 54 -16.50 5.79 8.30
CA VAL A 54 -17.40 4.64 8.08
C VAL A 54 -17.35 4.19 6.61
N PHE A 55 -17.37 5.14 5.67
CA PHE A 55 -17.22 4.86 4.25
C PHE A 55 -15.85 4.24 3.96
N PHE A 56 -14.78 4.80 4.51
CA PHE A 56 -13.43 4.26 4.36
C PHE A 56 -13.34 2.80 4.83
N VAL A 57 -13.83 2.50 6.04
CA VAL A 57 -13.79 1.13 6.59
C VAL A 57 -14.57 0.17 5.71
N SER A 58 -15.75 0.58 5.24
CA SER A 58 -16.59 -0.25 4.36
C SER A 58 -15.85 -0.58 3.05
N ILE A 59 -15.30 0.43 2.38
CA ILE A 59 -14.55 0.24 1.14
C ILE A 59 -13.25 -0.53 1.39
N PHE A 60 -12.57 -0.33 2.52
CA PHE A 60 -11.36 -1.05 2.88
C PHE A 60 -11.62 -2.55 2.98
N LEU A 61 -12.69 -2.97 3.65
CA LEU A 61 -13.09 -4.38 3.74
C LEU A 61 -13.37 -4.99 2.37
N VAL A 62 -14.10 -4.27 1.50
CA VAL A 62 -14.33 -4.71 0.12
C VAL A 62 -13.02 -4.78 -0.67
N SER A 63 -12.14 -3.80 -0.48
CA SER A 63 -10.87 -3.69 -1.19
C SER A 63 -9.90 -4.81 -0.81
N ILE A 64 -9.95 -5.32 0.43
CA ILE A 64 -9.17 -6.49 0.85
C ILE A 64 -9.48 -7.72 -0.02
N ILE A 65 -10.75 -7.91 -0.39
CA ILE A 65 -11.18 -9.07 -1.20
C ILE A 65 -10.55 -9.02 -2.59
N ILE A 66 -10.55 -7.84 -3.21
CA ILE A 66 -10.04 -7.65 -4.59
C ILE A 66 -8.53 -7.34 -4.65
N ALA A 67 -7.88 -7.05 -3.52
CA ALA A 67 -6.48 -6.62 -3.48
C ALA A 67 -5.53 -7.65 -4.11
N ASN A 68 -5.84 -8.94 -3.98
CA ASN A 68 -5.05 -10.00 -4.60
C ASN A 68 -5.09 -9.94 -6.14
N ASP A 69 -6.25 -9.67 -6.72
CA ASP A 69 -6.43 -9.56 -8.17
C ASP A 69 -5.75 -8.32 -8.71
N VAL A 70 -5.87 -7.20 -7.99
CA VAL A 70 -5.17 -5.95 -8.30
C VAL A 70 -3.65 -6.17 -8.25
N ARG A 71 -3.13 -6.86 -7.25
CA ARG A 71 -1.70 -7.23 -7.19
C ARG A 71 -1.26 -8.06 -8.40
N ASN A 72 -2.08 -9.01 -8.84
CA ASN A 72 -1.79 -9.81 -10.02
C ASN A 72 -1.81 -8.97 -11.30
N LEU A 73 -2.74 -8.02 -11.41
CA LEU A 73 -2.75 -7.02 -12.49
C LEU A 73 -1.50 -6.16 -12.48
N PHE A 74 -1.04 -5.67 -11.32
CA PHE A 74 0.22 -4.93 -11.20
C PHE A 74 1.42 -5.74 -11.70
N LYS A 75 1.51 -7.02 -11.33
CA LYS A 75 2.57 -7.91 -11.84
C LYS A 75 2.53 -8.06 -13.36
N LYS A 76 1.33 -8.17 -13.94
CA LYS A 76 1.15 -8.23 -15.40
C LYS A 76 1.55 -6.92 -16.07
N LEU A 77 1.12 -5.78 -15.52
CA LEU A 77 1.40 -4.44 -16.04
C LEU A 77 2.90 -4.15 -16.11
N PHE A 78 3.64 -4.52 -15.07
CA PHE A 78 5.09 -4.35 -15.02
C PHE A 78 5.90 -5.44 -15.77
N TRP A 79 5.19 -6.33 -16.48
CA TRP A 79 5.75 -7.53 -17.13
C TRP A 79 6.65 -8.34 -16.21
N TYR A 80 6.25 -8.48 -14.95
CA TYR A 80 7.02 -9.14 -13.90
C TYR A 80 7.51 -10.54 -14.31
N GLU A 81 6.64 -11.31 -14.95
CA GLU A 81 6.95 -12.69 -15.35
C GLU A 81 7.91 -12.79 -16.54
N LYS A 82 7.98 -11.77 -17.41
CA LYS A 82 8.83 -11.79 -18.60
C LYS A 82 10.26 -11.30 -18.34
N ARG A 83 10.56 -10.80 -17.13
CA ARG A 83 11.86 -10.21 -16.79
C ARG A 83 12.85 -11.26 -16.29
N LYS A 84 14.09 -11.18 -16.81
CA LYS A 84 15.23 -11.99 -16.35
C LYS A 84 15.61 -11.68 -14.90
N VAL A 85 15.54 -10.41 -14.50
CA VAL A 85 15.84 -9.97 -13.12
C VAL A 85 14.57 -9.36 -12.52
N LYS A 86 13.96 -10.10 -11.57
CA LYS A 86 12.66 -9.74 -10.98
C LYS A 86 12.76 -8.84 -9.73
N ARG A 87 13.92 -8.80 -9.07
CA ARG A 87 14.12 -8.11 -7.79
C ARG A 87 13.91 -6.58 -7.85
N PRO A 88 14.50 -5.83 -8.80
CA PRO A 88 14.33 -4.37 -8.84
C PRO A 88 12.88 -3.93 -9.06
N ILE A 89 12.18 -4.57 -10.00
CA ILE A 89 10.78 -4.23 -10.30
C ILE A 89 9.84 -4.59 -9.14
N TRP A 90 10.19 -5.62 -8.36
CA TRP A 90 9.47 -5.98 -7.15
C TRP A 90 9.63 -4.93 -6.05
N GLN A 91 10.86 -4.43 -5.83
CA GLN A 91 11.13 -3.34 -4.89
C GLN A 91 10.33 -2.09 -5.28
N VAL A 92 10.34 -1.71 -6.56
CA VAL A 92 9.55 -0.57 -7.05
C VAL A 92 8.06 -0.80 -6.80
N GLY A 93 7.53 -1.99 -7.07
CA GLY A 93 6.11 -2.30 -6.85
C GLY A 93 5.67 -2.18 -5.39
N ILE A 94 6.48 -2.69 -4.45
CA ILE A 94 6.17 -2.60 -3.01
C ILE A 94 6.31 -1.17 -2.50
N GLY A 95 7.38 -0.47 -2.90
CA GLY A 95 7.56 0.93 -2.53
C GLY A 95 6.43 1.80 -3.04
N PHE A 96 5.93 1.52 -4.25
CA PHE A 96 4.78 2.21 -4.80
C PHE A 96 3.50 1.98 -3.97
N ILE A 97 3.26 0.75 -3.48
CA ILE A 97 2.12 0.45 -2.61
C ILE A 97 2.23 1.24 -1.29
N PHE A 98 3.39 1.23 -0.64
CA PHE A 98 3.59 1.98 0.62
C PHE A 98 3.49 3.49 0.42
N PHE A 99 3.96 4.00 -0.71
CA PHE A 99 3.86 5.40 -1.06
C PHE A 99 2.40 5.80 -1.26
N LEU A 100 1.68 5.08 -2.12
CA LEU A 100 0.26 5.34 -2.39
C LEU A 100 -0.59 5.28 -1.12
N ALA A 101 -0.40 4.26 -0.29
CA ALA A 101 -1.17 4.13 0.95
C ALA A 101 -0.99 5.36 1.87
N GLN A 102 0.24 5.85 2.02
CA GLN A 102 0.53 7.02 2.86
C GLN A 102 -0.05 8.32 2.29
N ILE A 103 0.19 8.61 1.00
CA ILE A 103 -0.30 9.86 0.41
C ILE A 103 -1.82 9.90 0.39
N SER A 104 -2.47 8.78 0.06
CA SER A 104 -3.92 8.72 -0.02
C SER A 104 -4.56 8.85 1.37
N ALA A 105 -3.96 8.23 2.40
CA ALA A 105 -4.42 8.39 3.77
C ALA A 105 -4.32 9.85 4.25
N VAL A 106 -3.20 10.52 4.01
CA VAL A 106 -3.02 11.93 4.40
C VAL A 106 -4.05 12.83 3.69
N MET A 107 -4.25 12.66 2.38
CA MET A 107 -5.23 13.44 1.62
C MET A 107 -6.68 13.26 2.13
N VAL A 108 -7.03 12.08 2.64
CA VAL A 108 -8.36 11.80 3.18
C VAL A 108 -8.52 12.34 4.59
N PHE A 109 -7.58 12.07 5.49
CA PHE A 109 -7.79 12.26 6.93
C PHE A 109 -7.16 13.53 7.49
N SER A 110 -6.17 14.13 6.83
CA SER A 110 -5.44 15.27 7.38
C SER A 110 -5.08 16.31 6.32
N LYS A 111 -6.03 17.20 6.03
CA LYS A 111 -5.81 18.36 5.13
C LYS A 111 -4.73 19.29 5.65
N GLU A 112 -4.56 19.40 6.97
CA GLU A 112 -3.57 20.26 7.60
C GLU A 112 -2.14 19.84 7.21
N LEU A 113 -1.86 18.53 7.15
CA LEU A 113 -0.56 18.01 6.71
C LEU A 113 -0.25 18.28 5.23
N THR A 114 -1.23 18.71 4.44
CA THR A 114 -1.03 19.10 3.03
C THR A 114 -0.58 20.55 2.87
N GLN A 115 -0.68 21.37 3.91
CA GLN A 115 -0.35 22.80 3.86
C GLN A 115 1.16 23.10 3.96
N PRO A 116 1.96 22.43 4.82
CA PRO A 116 3.40 22.68 4.86
C PRO A 116 4.06 22.32 3.53
N GLN A 117 4.93 23.20 3.03
CA GLN A 117 5.63 23.03 1.77
C GLN A 117 7.15 23.06 1.96
N LEU A 118 7.86 22.31 1.12
CA LEU A 118 9.31 22.32 1.01
C LEU A 118 9.69 22.47 -0.46
N GLY A 119 10.36 23.57 -0.80
CA GLY A 119 10.74 23.85 -2.20
C GLY A 119 9.55 23.92 -3.17
N GLY A 120 8.38 24.35 -2.69
CA GLY A 120 7.14 24.42 -3.47
C GLY A 120 6.38 23.09 -3.59
N MET A 121 6.87 21.99 -3.02
CA MET A 121 6.16 20.71 -2.95
C MET A 121 5.52 20.51 -1.58
N PRO A 122 4.30 19.94 -1.50
CA PRO A 122 3.72 19.54 -0.23
C PRO A 122 4.63 18.59 0.54
N LEU A 123 4.99 18.97 1.77
CA LEU A 123 5.99 18.28 2.59
C LEU A 123 5.61 16.83 2.89
N PHE A 124 4.31 16.53 3.00
CA PHE A 124 3.82 15.17 3.20
C PHE A 124 4.18 14.22 2.05
N LEU A 125 4.29 14.71 0.80
CA LEU A 125 4.72 13.88 -0.33
C LEU A 125 6.18 13.46 -0.18
N VAL A 126 7.03 14.37 0.28
CA VAL A 126 8.45 14.10 0.54
C VAL A 126 8.58 13.06 1.66
N PHE A 127 7.87 13.24 2.77
CA PHE A 127 7.88 12.26 3.85
C PHE A 127 7.32 10.90 3.44
N ALA A 128 6.21 10.87 2.70
CA ALA A 128 5.64 9.62 2.21
C ALA A 128 6.63 8.89 1.29
N PHE A 129 7.36 9.62 0.44
CA PHE A 129 8.38 9.05 -0.45
C PHE A 129 9.55 8.46 0.34
N MET A 130 10.13 9.23 1.28
CA MET A 130 11.22 8.77 2.13
C MET A 130 10.82 7.55 2.97
N ASN A 131 9.64 7.58 3.58
CA ASN A 131 9.11 6.47 4.35
C ASN A 131 8.89 5.24 3.49
N ALA A 132 8.30 5.40 2.30
CA ALA A 132 8.08 4.28 1.38
C ALA A 132 9.40 3.63 0.94
N PHE A 133 10.43 4.43 0.71
CA PHE A 133 11.77 3.92 0.39
C PHE A 133 12.34 3.08 1.54
N ILE A 134 12.34 3.60 2.77
CA ILE A 134 12.84 2.89 3.96
C ILE A 134 12.03 1.61 4.21
N LEU A 135 10.69 1.69 4.14
CA LEU A 135 9.80 0.54 4.31
C LEU A 135 10.06 -0.54 3.26
N THR A 136 10.40 -0.16 2.03
CA THR A 136 10.75 -1.12 0.97
C THR A 136 12.03 -1.88 1.31
N ILE A 137 13.05 -1.19 1.81
CA ILE A 137 14.32 -1.81 2.24
C ILE A 137 14.07 -2.74 3.43
N ILE A 138 13.34 -2.29 4.45
CA ILE A 138 13.00 -3.11 5.63
C ILE A 138 12.21 -4.35 5.19
N TYR A 139 11.24 -4.17 4.30
CA TYR A 139 10.44 -5.26 3.78
C TYR A 139 11.30 -6.27 3.02
N GLU A 140 12.19 -5.80 2.16
CA GLU A 140 13.13 -6.66 1.45
C GLU A 140 14.06 -7.41 2.40
N GLU A 141 14.57 -6.76 3.43
CA GLU A 141 15.44 -7.36 4.44
C GLU A 141 14.75 -8.54 5.15
N ILE A 142 13.48 -8.36 5.55
CA ILE A 142 12.69 -9.36 6.26
C ILE A 142 12.36 -10.58 5.38
N PHE A 143 12.05 -10.33 4.11
CA PHE A 143 11.47 -11.34 3.21
C PHE A 143 12.43 -11.91 2.15
N TYR A 144 13.55 -11.25 1.85
CA TYR A 144 14.46 -11.62 0.76
C TYR A 144 15.87 -12.01 1.23
N ARG A 145 16.37 -11.50 2.37
CA ARG A 145 17.75 -11.81 2.84
C ARG A 145 17.92 -13.24 3.38
N THR A 146 16.84 -13.89 3.84
CA THR A 146 16.93 -15.25 4.44
C THR A 146 16.74 -16.41 3.46
N ALA A 147 16.47 -16.16 2.17
CA ALA A 147 16.22 -17.25 1.21
C ALA A 147 17.49 -17.77 0.51
N ASN A 148 18.65 -17.10 0.70
CA ASN A 148 19.93 -17.40 0.06
C ASN A 148 21.07 -17.68 1.07
N GLN A 149 20.73 -18.04 2.31
CA GLN A 149 21.66 -18.70 3.24
C GLN A 149 21.20 -20.14 3.43
#